data_AF-X8I1K8-F1
#
_entry.id   AF-X8I1K8-F1
#
_cell.length_a   1.000
_cell.length_b   1.000
_cell.length_c   1.000
_cell.angle_alpha   90.00
_cell.angle_beta   90.00
_cell.angle_gamma   90.00
#
_symmetry.space_group_name_H-M   'P 1'
#
loop_
_entity.id
_entity.type
_entity.pdbx_description
1 polymer ?
#
loop_
_entity_poly.entity_id
_entity_poly.type
_entity_poly.pdbx_seq_one_letter_code
_entity_poly.pdbx_strand_id
1 'polypeptide(L)' 'MAILEIYNCIKESEEETIIEEERKLEELFGKLNDEQLLFLSNLKFKYFRLGCEITESIEKFKVEINI' A
#
# COMPACT_ATOMS: atom_id res chain seq x y z
N MET A 1 11.71 4.31 11.14
CA MET A 1 10.23 4.26 11.07
C MET A 1 9.81 2.84 10.88
N ALA A 2 8.82 2.38 11.65
CA ALA A 2 8.15 1.13 11.34
C ALA A 2 7.46 1.27 9.97
N ILE A 3 7.45 0.22 9.14
CA ILE A 3 6.82 0.23 7.80
C ILE A 3 5.38 0.79 7.84
N LEU A 4 4.67 0.54 8.93
CA LEU A 4 3.33 1.07 9.19
C LEU A 4 3.28 2.61 9.27
N GLU A 5 4.29 3.24 9.86
CA GLU A 5 4.38 4.71 9.96
C GLU A 5 4.57 5.33 8.58
N ILE A 6 5.46 4.75 7.76
CA ILE A 6 5.68 5.20 6.38
C ILE A 6 4.40 5.04 5.55
N TYR A 7 3.74 3.89 5.68
CA TYR A 7 2.47 3.63 5.01
C TYR A 7 1.42 4.69 5.37
N ASN A 8 1.26 4.99 6.67
CA ASN A 8 0.30 5.99 7.13
C ASN A 8 0.65 7.38 6.60
N CYS A 9 1.92 7.79 6.61
CA CYS A 9 2.32 9.08 6.05
C CYS A 9 2.01 9.18 4.55
N ILE A 10 2.27 8.13 3.77
CA ILE A 10 1.95 8.11 2.33
C ILE A 10 0.44 8.12 2.12
N LYS A 11 -0.30 7.36 2.92
CA LYS A 11 -1.76 7.33 2.87
C LYS A 11 -2.36 8.70 3.11
N GLU A 12 -1.82 9.45 4.08
CA GLU A 12 -2.23 10.82 4.37
C GLU A 12 -1.85 11.78 3.23
N SER A 13 -0.67 11.64 2.63
CA SER A 13 -0.26 12.52 1.51
C SER A 13 -1.04 12.25 0.22
N GLU A 14 -1.52 11.03 0.03
CA GLU A 14 -2.22 10.56 -1.17
C GLU A 14 -3.74 10.43 -0.96
N GLU A 15 -4.30 11.12 0.04
CA GLU A 15 -5.72 11.00 0.42
C GLU A 15 -6.67 11.21 -0.77
N GLU A 16 -6.44 12.26 -1.58
CA GLU A 16 -7.26 12.55 -2.76
C GLU A 16 -7.22 11.41 -3.80
N THR A 17 -6.02 10.86 -4.05
CA THR A 17 -5.82 9.73 -4.96
C THR A 17 -6.60 8.51 -4.47
N ILE A 18 -6.53 8.21 -3.17
CA ILE A 18 -7.21 7.08 -2.54
C ILE A 18 -8.73 7.23 -2.63
N ILE A 19 -9.26 8.42 -2.38
CA ILE A 19 -10.70 8.71 -2.50
C ILE A 19 -11.18 8.45 -3.95
N GLU A 20 -10.42 8.90 -4.95
CA GLU A 20 -10.78 8.66 -6.35
C GLU A 20 -10.71 7.18 -6.74
N GLU A 21 -9.76 6.41 -6.19
CA GLU A 21 -9.73 4.96 -6.34
C GLU A 21 -10.94 4.28 -5.70
N GLU A 22 -11.34 4.69 -4.50
CA GLU A 22 -12.52 4.18 -3.81
C GLU A 22 -13.80 4.47 -4.61
N ARG A 23 -13.92 5.68 -5.17
CA ARG A 23 -15.03 6.06 -6.06
C ARG A 23 -15.12 5.14 -7.28
N LYS A 24 -13.99 4.84 -7.93
CA LYS A 24 -13.93 3.90 -9.07
C LYS A 24 -14.30 2.48 -8.67
N LEU A 25 -13.89 2.04 -7.48
CA LEU A 25 -14.26 0.71 -6.97
C LEU A 25 -15.76 0.62 -6.71
N GLU A 26 -16.37 1.67 -6.14
CA GLU A 26 -17.82 1.73 -5.95
C GLU A 26 -18.59 1.77 -7.27
N GLU A 27 -18.08 2.44 -8.31
CA GLU A 27 -18.67 2.42 -9.66
C GLU A 27 -18.67 1.01 -10.28
N LEU A 28 -17.60 0.23 -10.05
CA LEU A 28 -17.44 -1.11 -10.63
C LEU A 28 -18.20 -2.20 -9.86
N PHE A 29 -18.17 -2.13 -8.53
CA PHE A 29 -18.64 -3.20 -7.66
C PHE A 29 -19.91 -2.83 -6.87
N GLY A 30 -20.36 -1.59 -6.99
CA GLY A 30 -21.43 -1.04 -6.15
C GLY A 30 -20.93 -0.70 -4.75
N LYS A 31 -21.87 -0.36 -3.87
CA LYS A 31 -21.55 -0.02 -2.47
C LYS A 31 -20.94 -1.23 -1.76
N LEU A 32 -19.69 -1.09 -1.35
CA LEU A 32 -18.98 -2.11 -0.59
C LEU A 32 -19.42 -2.10 0.89
N ASN A 33 -19.45 -3.28 1.50
CA ASN A 33 -19.70 -3.40 2.93
C ASN A 33 -18.39 -3.30 3.75
N ASP A 34 -18.53 -3.18 5.07
CA ASP A 34 -17.39 -2.98 5.98
C ASP A 34 -16.34 -4.11 5.90
N GLU A 35 -16.77 -5.35 5.69
CA GLU A 35 -15.87 -6.51 5.56
C GLU A 35 -15.03 -6.42 4.27
N GLN A 36 -15.67 -6.03 3.16
CA GLN A 36 -15.00 -5.83 1.87
C GLN A 36 -14.03 -4.65 1.92
N LEU A 37 -14.43 -3.53 2.55
CA LEU A 37 -13.57 -2.37 2.76
C LEU A 37 -12.35 -2.73 3.62
N LEU A 38 -12.56 -3.47 4.71
CA LEU A 38 -11.48 -3.96 5.55
C LEU A 38 -10.53 -4.89 4.77
N PHE A 39 -11.07 -5.79 3.95
CA PHE A 39 -10.27 -6.65 3.10
C PHE A 39 -9.39 -5.84 2.14
N LEU A 40 -9.96 -4.84 1.46
CA LEU A 40 -9.22 -3.99 0.53
C LEU A 40 -8.11 -3.18 1.22
N SER A 41 -8.41 -2.59 2.39
CA SER A 41 -7.43 -1.86 3.20
C SER A 41 -6.25 -2.76 3.59
N ASN A 42 -6.53 -3.98 4.05
CA ASN A 42 -5.52 -4.98 4.37
C ASN A 42 -4.70 -5.40 3.14
N LEU A 43 -5.35 -5.54 1.98
CA LEU A 43 -4.70 -5.90 0.74
C LEU A 43 -3.73 -4.81 0.27
N LYS A 44 -4.15 -3.53 0.32
CA LYS A 44 -3.30 -2.36 0.02
C LYS A 44 -2.04 -2.35 0.89
N PHE A 45 -2.20 -2.53 2.21
CA PHE A 45 -1.05 -2.57 3.13
C PHE A 45 -0.09 -3.74 2.84
N LYS A 46 -0.62 -4.93 2.53
CA LYS A 46 0.21 -6.10 2.19
C LYS A 46 1.07 -5.85 0.96
N TYR A 47 0.50 -5.27 -0.09
CA TYR A 47 1.26 -4.97 -1.31
C TYR A 47 2.29 -3.86 -1.11
N PHE A 48 1.94 -2.81 -0.35
CA PHE A 48 2.90 -1.78 0.04
C PHE A 48 4.11 -2.39 0.76
N ARG A 49 3.84 -3.20 1.80
CA ARG A 49 4.88 -3.87 2.58
C ARG A 49 5.75 -4.79 1.71
N LEU A 50 5.15 -5.57 0.83
CA LEU A 50 5.89 -6.43 -0.09
C LEU A 50 6.86 -5.61 -0.97
N GLY A 51 6.42 -4.46 -1.47
CA GLY A 51 7.27 -3.54 -2.23
C GLY A 51 8.46 -3.01 -1.43
N CYS A 52 8.25 -2.67 -0.15
CA CYS A 52 9.33 -2.29 0.76
C CYS A 52 10.32 -3.45 0.97
N GLU A 53 9.84 -4.65 1.27
CA GLU A 53 10.69 -5.84 1.51
C GLU A 53 11.53 -6.21 0.27
N ILE A 54 10.96 -6.10 -0.93
CA ILE A 54 11.69 -6.31 -2.20
C ILE A 54 12.78 -5.24 -2.36
N THR A 55 12.45 -3.98 -2.11
CA THR A 55 13.41 -2.87 -2.22
C THR A 55 14.58 -3.06 -1.25
N GLU A 56 14.28 -3.38 0.01
CA GLU A 56 15.31 -3.69 1.01
C GLU A 56 16.19 -4.88 0.59
N SER A 57 15.59 -5.92 0.01
CA SER A 57 16.33 -7.08 -0.48
C SER A 57 17.27 -6.71 -1.63
N ILE A 58 16.82 -5.85 -2.56
CA ILE A 58 17.64 -5.38 -3.69
C ILE A 58 18.80 -4.52 -3.18
N GLU A 59 18.56 -3.61 -2.25
CA GLU A 59 19.60 -2.76 -1.67
C GLU A 59 20.66 -3.57 -0.92
N LYS A 60 20.24 -4.59 -0.15
CA LYS A 60 21.18 -5.53 0.49
C LYS A 60 22.03 -6.27 -0.53
N PHE A 61 21.40 -6.77 -1.60
CA PHE A 61 22.11 -7.48 -2.65
C PHE A 61 23.18 -6.60 -3.32
N LYS A 62 22.88 -5.33 -3.62
CA LYS A 62 23.87 -4.37 -4.18
C LYS A 62 25.09 -4.20 -3.29
N VAL A 63 24.86 -4.03 -1.97
CA VAL A 63 25.94 -3.92 -0.98
C VAL A 63 26.80 -5.18 -0.94
N GLU A 64 26.21 -6.37 -0.98
CA GLU A 64 26.94 -7.65 -0.96
C GLU A 64 27.84 -7.85 -2.17
N ILE A 65 27.48 -7.30 -3.34
CA ILE A 65 28.23 -7.44 -4.58
C ILE A 65 29.15 -6.24 -4.91
N ASN A 66 29.32 -5.29 -3.98
CA ASN A 66 30.16 -4.08 -4.16
C ASN A 66 29.80 -3.26 -5.42
N ILE A 67 28.50 -3.07 -5.67
CA ILE A 67 27.99 -2.11 -6.66
C ILE A 67 27.30 -0.94 -5.93
#